data_AF-A0A7S2MR21-F1
#
_entry.id   AF-A0A7S2MR21-F1
#
_cell.length_a   1.000
_cell.length_b   1.000
_cell.length_c   1.000
_cell.angle_alpha   90.00
_cell.angle_beta   90.00
_cell.angle_gamma   90.00
#
_symmetry.space_group_name_H-M   'P 1'
#
loop_
_entity.id
_entity.type
_entity.pdbx_description
1 polymer ?
#
loop_
_entity_poly.entity_id
_entity_poly.type
_entity_poly.pdbx_seq_one_letter_code
_entity_poly.pdbx_strand_id
1 'polypeptide(L)'
;NFTINFMGIGNIHAVRDSYQKISNLCLDPTAKDVQWTQLVEETRWPSMIRLILSASWQTAFHVHFNRLPVLLHCSHGWDRTSQVAALAQIFLDPYYRTKEGFACLVEKDFMAFGHPFHTRGGHGEGRGERG
;
A
#
# COMPACT_ATOMS: atom_id res chain seq x y z
N ASN A 1 11.42 -26.07 8.12
CA ASN A 1 9.97 -25.93 8.36
C ASN A 1 9.58 -24.53 7.90
N PHE A 2 8.58 -24.37 7.03
CA PHE A 2 8.13 -23.05 6.55
C PHE A 2 6.61 -22.93 6.72
N THR A 3 6.12 -21.73 7.04
CA THR A 3 4.69 -21.43 7.17
C THR A 3 4.31 -20.37 6.16
N ILE A 4 3.20 -20.57 5.44
CA ILE A 4 2.68 -19.60 4.46
C ILE A 4 1.48 -18.88 5.06
N ASN A 5 1.51 -17.54 5.05
CA ASN A 5 0.42 -16.68 5.49
C ASN A 5 -0.10 -15.84 4.30
N PHE A 6 -1.41 -15.80 4.12
CA PHE A 6 -2.06 -14.98 3.08
C PHE A 6 -2.61 -13.69 3.69
N MET A 7 -2.13 -12.53 3.22
CA MET A 7 -2.48 -11.23 3.81
C MET A 7 -3.73 -10.56 3.23
N GLY A 8 -4.34 -11.13 2.18
CA GLY A 8 -5.60 -10.64 1.61
C GLY A 8 -5.57 -9.27 0.93
N ILE A 9 -4.38 -8.69 0.67
CA ILE A 9 -4.26 -7.37 0.04
C ILE A 9 -4.69 -7.43 -1.43
N GLY A 10 -5.68 -6.59 -1.78
CA GLY A 10 -6.26 -6.47 -3.12
C GLY A 10 -5.22 -6.15 -4.20
N ASN A 11 -5.54 -6.50 -5.44
CA ASN A 11 -4.68 -6.17 -6.59
C ASN A 11 -4.81 -4.68 -6.98
N ILE A 12 -4.03 -4.26 -7.96
CA ILE A 12 -3.99 -2.86 -8.44
C ILE A 12 -5.35 -2.36 -8.93
N HIS A 13 -6.21 -3.23 -9.48
CA HIS A 13 -7.54 -2.85 -9.95
C HIS A 13 -8.45 -2.54 -8.77
N ALA A 14 -8.44 -3.40 -7.74
CA ALA A 14 -9.19 -3.15 -6.52
C ALA A 14 -8.76 -1.82 -5.86
N VAL A 15 -7.45 -1.56 -5.78
CA VAL A 15 -6.93 -0.31 -5.21
C VAL A 15 -7.37 0.91 -6.02
N ARG A 16 -7.29 0.84 -7.35
CA ARG A 16 -7.74 1.93 -8.24
C ARG A 16 -9.23 2.21 -8.07
N ASP A 17 -10.07 1.17 -8.06
CA ASP A 17 -11.51 1.32 -7.94
C ASP A 17 -11.89 1.89 -6.56
N SER A 18 -11.20 1.45 -5.50
CA SER A 18 -11.38 1.97 -4.15
C SER A 18 -10.96 3.45 -4.04
N TYR A 19 -9.82 3.81 -4.62
CA TYR A 19 -9.34 5.19 -4.69
C TYR A 19 -10.32 6.11 -5.42
N GLN A 20 -10.87 5.66 -6.55
CA GLN A 20 -11.87 6.43 -7.30
C GLN A 20 -13.13 6.67 -6.46
N LYS A 21 -13.62 5.65 -5.73
CA LYS A 21 -14.80 5.80 -4.86
C LYS A 21 -14.58 6.82 -3.75
N ILE A 22 -13.46 6.74 -3.03
CA ILE A 22 -13.18 7.69 -1.95
C ILE A 22 -12.89 9.09 -2.49
N SER A 23 -12.20 9.22 -3.61
CA SER A 23 -11.98 10.51 -4.27
C SER A 23 -13.30 11.16 -4.69
N ASN A 24 -14.20 10.40 -5.32
CA ASN A 24 -15.49 10.91 -5.73
C ASN A 24 -16.34 11.32 -4.51
N LEU A 25 -16.34 10.51 -3.46
CA LEU A 25 -17.06 10.81 -2.22
C LEU A 25 -16.53 12.10 -1.55
N CYS A 26 -15.21 12.31 -1.50
CA CYS A 26 -14.61 13.52 -0.94
C CYS A 26 -14.87 14.79 -1.75
N LEU A 27 -15.18 14.64 -3.05
CA LEU A 27 -15.45 15.74 -3.96
C LEU A 27 -16.95 15.97 -4.20
N ASP A 28 -17.82 15.10 -3.66
CA ASP A 28 -19.26 15.20 -3.81
C ASP A 28 -19.83 16.27 -2.88
N PRO A 29 -20.31 17.42 -3.41
CA PRO A 29 -20.86 18.50 -2.59
C PRO A 29 -22.21 18.12 -1.96
N THR A 30 -22.83 17.01 -2.39
CA THR A 30 -24.13 16.54 -1.92
C THR A 30 -24.03 15.46 -0.85
N ALA A 31 -22.82 14.95 -0.57
CA ALA A 31 -22.60 13.94 0.46
C ALA A 31 -23.01 14.48 1.84
N LYS A 32 -24.10 13.92 2.38
CA LYS A 32 -24.63 14.31 3.69
C LYS A 32 -23.82 13.65 4.81
N ASP A 33 -23.49 14.43 5.84
CA ASP A 33 -22.68 14.02 6.99
C ASP A 33 -23.23 12.78 7.72
N VAL A 34 -24.56 12.64 7.79
CA VAL A 34 -25.24 11.56 8.52
C VAL A 34 -24.90 10.14 8.02
N GLN A 35 -24.54 9.99 6.74
CA GLN A 35 -24.18 8.69 6.13
C GLN A 35 -22.69 8.57 5.81
N TRP A 36 -21.88 9.58 6.15
CA TRP A 36 -20.48 9.67 5.74
C TRP A 36 -19.67 8.43 6.08
N THR A 37 -19.76 7.94 7.33
CA THR A 37 -19.02 6.75 7.78
C THR A 37 -19.36 5.50 6.98
N GLN A 38 -20.65 5.30 6.67
CA GLN A 38 -21.09 4.16 5.84
C GLN A 38 -20.54 4.30 4.42
N LEU A 39 -20.68 5.47 3.80
CA LEU A 39 -20.20 5.75 2.45
C LEU A 39 -18.68 5.53 2.34
N VAL A 40 -17.92 5.96 3.35
CA VAL A 40 -16.46 5.73 3.44
C VAL A 40 -16.13 4.24 3.51
N GLU A 41 -16.86 3.45 4.30
CA GLU A 41 -16.62 1.99 4.38
C GLU A 41 -16.96 1.29 3.06
N GLU A 42 -18.01 1.73 2.35
CA GLU A 42 -18.40 1.21 1.03
C GLU A 42 -17.33 1.45 -0.05
N THR A 43 -16.46 2.46 0.13
CA THR A 43 -15.28 2.65 -0.74
C THR A 43 -14.24 1.54 -0.58
N ARG A 44 -14.23 0.86 0.57
CA ARG A 44 -13.21 -0.10 1.03
C ARG A 44 -11.80 0.48 1.19
N TRP A 45 -11.62 1.79 1.05
CA TRP A 45 -10.31 2.43 1.14
C TRP A 45 -9.65 2.21 2.52
N PRO A 46 -10.35 2.46 3.65
CA PRO A 46 -9.77 2.21 4.97
C PRO A 46 -9.42 0.74 5.18
N SER A 47 -10.27 -0.17 4.70
CA SER A 47 -10.05 -1.62 4.77
C SER A 47 -8.79 -2.06 4.02
N MET A 48 -8.48 -1.45 2.86
CA MET A 48 -7.21 -1.72 2.15
C MET A 48 -5.98 -1.24 2.91
N ILE A 49 -6.02 -0.02 3.46
CA ILE A 49 -4.94 0.53 4.29
C ILE A 49 -4.71 -0.36 5.53
N ARG A 50 -5.79 -0.81 6.19
CA ARG A 50 -5.72 -1.72 7.33
C ARG A 50 -5.04 -3.04 6.98
N LEU A 51 -5.31 -3.62 5.81
CA LEU A 51 -4.67 -4.87 5.39
C LEU A 51 -3.16 -4.70 5.16
N ILE A 52 -2.75 -3.59 4.53
CA ILE A 52 -1.33 -3.27 4.32
C ILE A 52 -0.61 -3.08 5.66
N LEU A 53 -1.19 -2.29 6.57
CA LEU A 53 -0.63 -2.07 7.91
C LEU A 53 -0.56 -3.36 8.73
N SER A 54 -1.59 -4.19 8.69
CA SER A 54 -1.63 -5.49 9.37
C SER A 54 -0.52 -6.42 8.87
N ALA A 55 -0.34 -6.52 7.55
CA ALA A 55 0.74 -7.31 6.94
C ALA A 55 2.13 -6.82 7.34
N SER A 56 2.32 -5.50 7.34
CA SER A 56 3.58 -4.86 7.73
C SER A 56 3.89 -5.09 9.20
N TRP A 57 2.87 -4.99 10.06
CA TRP A 57 3.00 -5.26 11.49
C TRP A 57 3.34 -6.72 11.76
N GLN A 58 2.64 -7.67 11.12
CA GLN A 58 2.95 -9.10 11.28
C GLN A 58 4.38 -9.43 10.84
N THR A 59 4.83 -8.82 9.74
CA THR A 59 6.22 -8.93 9.27
C THR A 59 7.20 -8.44 10.32
N ALA A 60 7.00 -7.21 10.82
CA ALA A 60 7.84 -6.63 11.85
C ALA A 60 7.82 -7.46 13.15
N PHE A 61 6.66 -7.98 13.54
CA PHE A 61 6.48 -8.81 14.72
C PHE A 61 7.30 -10.11 14.61
N HIS A 62 7.21 -10.82 13.48
CA HIS A 62 7.96 -12.05 13.28
C HIS A 62 9.48 -11.83 13.24
N VAL A 63 9.92 -10.75 12.61
CA VAL A 63 11.35 -10.38 12.57
C VAL A 63 11.86 -10.00 13.96
N HIS A 64 11.16 -9.12 14.67
CA HIS A 64 11.65 -8.53 15.92
C HIS A 64 11.42 -9.43 17.14
N PHE A 65 10.19 -9.93 17.34
CA PHE A 65 9.83 -10.68 18.53
C PHE A 65 10.14 -12.17 18.35
N ASN A 66 9.69 -12.78 17.25
CA ASN A 66 9.90 -14.22 17.04
C ASN A 66 11.31 -14.56 16.54
N ARG A 67 12.10 -13.55 16.11
CA ARG A 67 13.44 -13.73 15.56
C ARG A 67 13.48 -14.68 14.36
N LEU A 68 12.45 -14.61 13.52
CA LEU A 68 12.32 -15.46 12.33
C LEU A 68 12.66 -14.68 11.05
N PRO A 69 13.34 -15.30 10.08
CA PRO A 69 13.43 -14.74 8.74
C PRO A 69 12.04 -14.77 8.08
N VAL A 70 11.69 -13.68 7.39
CA VAL A 70 10.41 -13.54 6.67
C VAL A 70 10.69 -13.29 5.19
N LEU A 71 10.10 -14.12 4.33
CA LEU A 71 10.10 -13.91 2.87
C LEU A 71 8.78 -13.25 2.46
N LEU A 72 8.85 -12.06 1.87
CA LEU A 72 7.70 -11.35 1.33
C LEU A 72 7.60 -11.56 -0.18
N HIS A 73 6.41 -11.92 -0.65
CA HIS A 73 6.14 -12.12 -2.06
C HIS A 73 4.70 -11.70 -2.38
N CYS A 74 4.50 -11.15 -3.58
CA CYS A 74 3.20 -11.02 -4.22
C CYS A 74 3.36 -11.41 -5.69
N SER A 75 2.28 -11.37 -6.49
CA SER A 75 2.28 -11.87 -7.88
C SER A 75 3.50 -11.46 -8.72
N HIS A 76 3.89 -10.18 -8.70
CA HIS A 76 5.06 -9.66 -9.43
C HIS A 76 6.15 -9.08 -8.52
N GLY A 77 5.95 -9.09 -7.20
CA GLY A 77 6.96 -8.62 -6.25
C GLY A 77 7.20 -7.11 -6.15
N TRP A 78 6.53 -6.25 -6.96
CA TRP A 78 6.87 -4.81 -7.04
C TRP A 78 5.78 -3.83 -6.53
N ASP A 79 4.59 -4.31 -6.13
CA ASP A 79 3.49 -3.47 -5.67
C ASP A 79 3.30 -3.67 -4.15
N ARG A 80 2.59 -4.73 -3.78
CA ARG A 80 2.26 -5.05 -2.38
C ARG A 80 3.49 -5.42 -1.55
N THR A 81 4.49 -6.03 -2.19
CA THR A 81 5.75 -6.40 -1.51
C THR A 81 6.48 -5.17 -1.03
N SER A 82 6.70 -4.17 -1.91
CA SER A 82 7.34 -2.89 -1.55
C SER A 82 6.59 -2.17 -0.44
N GLN A 83 5.25 -2.12 -0.51
CA GLN A 83 4.43 -1.52 0.55
C GLN A 83 4.67 -2.16 1.92
N VAL A 84 4.60 -3.49 2.00
CA VAL A 84 4.74 -4.24 3.25
C VAL A 84 6.18 -4.20 3.77
N ALA A 85 7.16 -4.35 2.88
CA ALA A 85 8.58 -4.33 3.23
C ALA A 85 9.01 -2.96 3.78
N ALA A 86 8.63 -1.86 3.10
CA ALA A 86 9.00 -0.52 3.51
C ALA A 86 8.36 -0.13 4.85
N LEU A 87 7.06 -0.42 5.04
CA LEU A 87 6.38 -0.14 6.30
C LEU A 87 6.94 -0.96 7.47
N ALA A 88 7.24 -2.25 7.26
CA ALA A 88 7.88 -3.06 8.29
C ALA A 88 9.25 -2.48 8.69
N GLN A 89 10.03 -2.01 7.73
CA GLN A 89 11.30 -1.31 8.00
C GLN A 89 11.11 -0.01 8.78
N ILE A 90 10.10 0.81 8.47
CA ILE A 90 9.77 2.01 9.25
C ILE A 90 9.42 1.68 10.70
N PHE A 91 8.71 0.56 10.93
CA PHE A 91 8.37 0.11 12.29
C PHE A 91 9.59 -0.33 13.09
N LEU A 92 10.57 -0.96 12.43
CA LEU A 92 11.72 -1.60 13.07
C LEU A 92 12.92 -0.67 13.25
N ASP A 93 13.20 0.19 12.28
CA ASP A 93 14.42 0.97 12.22
C ASP A 93 14.13 2.48 12.33
N PRO A 94 14.56 3.15 13.41
CA PRO A 94 14.44 4.60 13.56
C PRO A 94 15.08 5.41 12.42
N TYR A 95 16.11 4.88 11.75
CA TYR A 95 16.75 5.57 10.63
C TYR A 95 15.75 5.90 9.53
N TYR A 96 14.89 4.95 9.14
CA TYR A 96 13.89 5.18 8.08
C TYR A 96 12.77 6.16 8.46
N ARG A 97 12.78 6.69 9.69
CA ARG A 97 11.88 7.75 10.15
C ARG A 97 12.52 9.16 10.10
N THR A 98 13.76 9.28 9.63
CA THR A 98 14.39 10.57 9.28
C THR A 98 14.08 10.95 7.84
N LYS A 99 14.35 12.19 7.44
CA LYS A 99 14.15 12.62 6.04
C LYS A 99 15.06 11.85 5.09
N GLU A 100 16.32 11.72 5.47
CA GLU A 100 17.36 11.04 4.71
C GLU A 100 17.07 9.54 4.62
N GLY A 101 16.69 8.92 5.75
CA GLY A 101 16.37 7.50 5.78
C GLY A 101 15.10 7.19 5.00
N PHE A 102 14.06 8.02 5.12
CA PHE A 102 12.85 7.82 4.31
C PHE A 102 13.13 7.94 2.81
N ALA A 103 13.92 8.93 2.37
CA ALA A 103 14.34 9.05 0.98
C ALA A 103 15.13 7.80 0.50
N CYS A 104 16.09 7.33 1.32
CA CYS A 104 16.85 6.11 1.06
C CYS A 104 15.93 4.88 0.94
N LEU A 105 14.91 4.77 1.81
CA LEU A 105 13.94 3.68 1.76
C LEU A 105 13.11 3.69 0.47
N VAL A 106 12.68 4.86 0.01
CA VAL A 106 11.93 5.00 -1.25
C VAL A 106 12.80 4.64 -2.45
N GLU A 107 14.04 5.16 -2.51
CA GLU A 107 15.03 4.79 -3.53
C GLU A 107 15.28 3.28 -3.56
N LYS A 108 15.43 2.66 -2.38
CA LYS A 108 15.67 1.23 -2.27
C LYS A 108 14.44 0.41 -2.66
N ASP A 109 13.35 0.50 -1.89
CA ASP A 109 12.21 -0.44 -1.94
C ASP A 109 11.23 -0.20 -3.07
N PHE A 110 11.27 0.99 -3.68
CA PHE A 110 10.41 1.32 -4.79
C PHE A 110 11.20 1.53 -6.07
N MET A 111 12.23 2.39 -6.09
CA MET A 111 12.92 2.70 -7.35
C MET A 111 13.85 1.56 -7.78
N ALA A 112 14.79 1.15 -6.93
CA ALA A 112 15.77 0.12 -7.26
C ALA A 112 15.14 -1.27 -7.40
N PHE A 113 14.12 -1.59 -6.59
CA PHE A 113 13.35 -2.83 -6.71
C PHE A 113 12.22 -2.79 -7.76
N GLY A 114 12.16 -1.73 -8.58
CA GLY A 114 11.42 -1.75 -9.85
C GLY A 114 9.91 -1.55 -9.73
N HIS A 115 9.43 -0.81 -8.71
CA HIS A 115 8.06 -0.34 -8.71
C HIS A 115 7.79 0.48 -9.99
N PRO A 116 6.78 0.12 -10.81
CA PRO A 116 6.60 0.72 -12.13
C PRO A 116 5.91 2.09 -12.05
N PHE A 117 6.60 3.10 -11.49
CA PHE A 117 6.10 4.46 -11.29
C PHE A 117 5.58 5.10 -12.58
N HIS A 118 6.20 4.83 -13.73
CA HIS A 118 5.73 5.33 -15.02
C HIS A 118 4.30 4.87 -15.32
N THR A 119 4.06 3.55 -15.29
CA THR A 119 2.76 2.94 -15.55
C THR A 119 1.74 3.22 -14.45
N ARG A 120 2.16 3.25 -13.18
CA ARG A 120 1.25 3.51 -12.04
C ARG A 120 0.86 4.99 -11.93
N GLY A 121 1.75 5.90 -12.31
CA GLY A 121 1.53 7.34 -12.28
C GLY A 121 0.94 7.92 -13.57
N GLY A 122 0.83 7.13 -14.65
CA GLY A 122 0.37 7.62 -15.95
C GLY A 122 1.29 8.69 -16.55
N HIS A 123 2.59 8.64 -16.26
CA HIS A 123 3.54 9.64 -16.75
C HIS A 123 3.66 9.55 -18.28
N GLY A 124 3.43 10.65 -18.98
CA GLY A 124 3.53 10.70 -20.44
C GLY A 124 2.37 10.03 -21.20
N GLU A 125 1.46 9.37 -20.50
CA GLU A 125 0.13 9.07 -21.04
C GLU A 125 -0.61 10.42 -21.07
N GLY A 126 -0.73 11.03 -22.26
CA GLY A 126 -1.57 12.21 -22.43
C GLY A 126 -2.98 11.94 -21.89
N ARG A 127 -3.80 12.99 -21.71
CA ARG A 127 -5.26 12.82 -21.61
C ARG A 127 -5.79 12.27 -22.94
N GLY A 128 -5.46 11.02 -23.27
CA GLY A 128 -5.87 10.32 -24.45
C GLY A 128 -7.33 9.97 -24.29
N GLU A 129 -8.17 10.77 -24.94
CA GLU A 129 -9.37 10.32 -25.65
C GLU A 129 -10.21 9.29 -24.88
N ARG A 130 -11.12 9.81 -24.05
CA ARG A 130 -12.39 9.12 -23.81
C ARG A 130 -13.14 9.06 -25.14
N GLY A 131 -12.87 8.03 -25.94
CA GLY A 131 -13.79 7.54 -26.95
C GLY A 131 -14.99 6.88 -26.30
#